data_AF-A0A349D5T6-F1
#
_entry.id   AF-A0A349D5T6-F1
#
_cell.length_a   1.000
_cell.length_b   1.000
_cell.length_c   1.000
_cell.angle_alpha   90.00
_cell.angle_beta   90.00
_cell.angle_gamma   90.00
#
_symmetry.space_group_name_H-M   'P 1'
#
loop_
_entity.id
_entity.type
_entity.pdbx_description
1 polymer ?
#
loop_
_entity_poly.entity_id
_entity_poly.type
_entity_poly.pdbx_seq_one_letter_code
_entity_poly.pdbx_strand_id
1 'polypeptide(L)'
;MNPTDYLFLQSNTGVKNNPNLGAERTIDYEAGFQQVLTKSSSIKFAAFYREIRDQVQLKNQTEAFPRQYRTYDNLDFGTVKGFTVTYDLRRTGNIQLRASYTLQFAEGTGSNTQTALSLINAGKDNLRVTNPLSLDQRHTIT
;
A
#
# COMPACT_ATOMS: atom_id res chain seq x y z
N MET A 1 10.83 2.96 -25.80
CA MET A 1 10.88 4.42 -25.54
C MET A 1 11.30 5.08 -26.86
N ASN A 2 10.53 6.04 -27.39
CA ASN A 2 10.88 6.73 -28.63
C ASN A 2 11.38 8.15 -28.32
N PRO A 3 12.63 8.52 -28.67
CA PRO A 3 13.20 9.85 -28.36
C PRO A 3 12.38 11.02 -28.94
N THR A 4 11.59 10.79 -29.99
CA THR A 4 10.73 11.81 -30.60
C THR A 4 9.62 12.31 -29.68
N ASP A 5 9.25 11.54 -28.65
CA ASP A 5 8.20 11.91 -27.69
C ASP A 5 8.60 13.10 -26.81
N TYR A 6 9.90 13.34 -26.64
CA TYR A 6 10.50 14.48 -25.94
C TYR A 6 10.82 15.64 -26.88
N LEU A 7 11.06 15.37 -28.16
CA LEU A 7 11.34 16.39 -29.17
C LEU A 7 10.09 17.22 -29.50
N PHE A 8 8.90 16.61 -29.48
CA PHE A 8 7.60 17.28 -29.72
C PHE A 8 6.80 17.57 -28.44
N LEU A 9 7.49 17.78 -27.32
CA LEU A 9 6.87 17.99 -26.02
C LEU A 9 5.93 19.22 -26.00
N GLN A 10 6.14 20.16 -26.93
CA GLN A 10 5.30 21.34 -27.15
C GLN A 10 3.94 21.02 -27.81
N SER A 11 3.83 19.93 -28.58
CA SER A 11 2.63 19.54 -29.35
C SER A 11 1.96 18.26 -28.84
N ASN A 12 2.64 17.43 -28.04
CA ASN A 12 2.16 16.13 -27.59
C ASN A 12 1.97 16.09 -26.06
N THR A 13 0.73 16.22 -25.61
CA THR A 13 0.28 16.31 -24.20
C THR A 13 0.06 14.95 -23.52
N GLY A 14 0.45 13.83 -24.17
CA GLY A 14 0.35 12.48 -23.59
C GLY A 14 1.32 12.24 -22.42
N VAL A 15 1.01 11.24 -21.60
CA VAL A 15 1.90 10.79 -20.51
C VAL A 15 3.22 10.28 -21.11
N LYS A 16 4.34 10.76 -20.57
CA LYS A 16 5.69 10.36 -21.00
C LYS A 16 6.20 9.21 -20.16
N ASN A 17 6.92 8.29 -20.81
CA ASN A 17 7.56 7.16 -20.15
C ASN A 17 8.84 7.62 -19.44
N ASN A 18 9.03 7.29 -18.17
CA ASN A 18 10.27 7.56 -17.46
C ASN A 18 11.19 6.32 -17.50
N PRO A 19 12.35 6.37 -18.17
CA PRO A 19 13.30 5.24 -18.19
C PRO A 19 14.05 5.06 -16.86
N ASN A 20 14.01 6.05 -15.96
CA ASN A 20 14.63 6.00 -14.64
C ASN A 20 13.67 5.46 -13.56
N LEU A 21 12.64 4.69 -13.94
CA LEU A 21 11.76 4.05 -12.98
C LEU A 21 12.52 2.96 -12.23
N GLY A 22 12.53 3.08 -10.91
CA GLY A 22 12.98 2.03 -10.00
C GLY A 22 11.93 0.93 -9.84
N ALA A 23 12.38 -0.23 -9.39
CA ALA A 23 11.47 -1.29 -8.96
C ALA A 23 10.78 -0.89 -7.65
N GLU A 24 9.49 -1.23 -7.52
CA GLU A 24 8.76 -1.17 -6.26
C GLU A 24 9.37 -2.15 -5.26
N ARG A 25 9.47 -1.73 -4.00
CA ARG A 25 10.10 -2.53 -2.93
C ARG A 25 9.09 -2.79 -1.84
N THR A 26 8.90 -4.07 -1.51
CA THR A 26 8.08 -4.51 -0.39
C THR A 26 8.96 -5.16 0.66
N ILE A 27 8.89 -4.65 1.89
CA ILE A 27 9.64 -5.13 3.04
C ILE A 27 8.62 -5.64 4.07
N ASP A 28 8.63 -6.95 4.28
CA ASP A 28 7.68 -7.64 5.15
C ASP A 28 8.40 -8.23 6.38
N TYR A 29 7.88 -7.91 7.56
CA TYR A 29 8.28 -8.49 8.84
C TYR A 29 7.09 -9.15 9.51
N GLU A 30 7.28 -10.35 10.02
CA GLU A 30 6.29 -11.06 10.82
C GLU A 30 6.96 -11.67 12.05
N ALA A 31 6.30 -11.53 13.20
CA ALA A 31 6.71 -12.14 14.45
C ALA A 31 5.51 -12.86 15.07
N GLY A 32 5.66 -14.15 15.34
CA GLY A 32 4.61 -14.99 15.90
C GLY A 32 5.02 -15.71 17.17
N PHE A 33 4.09 -15.86 18.10
CA PHE A 33 4.22 -16.68 19.29
C PHE A 33 3.02 -17.62 19.41
N GLN A 34 3.28 -18.90 19.68
CA GLN A 34 2.23 -19.89 19.88
C GLN A 34 2.48 -20.64 21.17
N GLN A 35 1.45 -20.75 22.00
CA GLN A 35 1.49 -21.46 23.26
C GLN A 35 0.32 -22.43 23.40
N VAL A 36 0.65 -23.64 23.81
CA VAL A 36 -0.34 -24.63 24.23
C VAL A 36 -0.74 -24.29 25.66
N LEU A 37 -2.03 -24.03 25.87
CA LEU A 37 -2.59 -23.72 27.20
C LEU A 37 -3.00 -25.00 27.93
N THR A 38 -3.57 -25.96 27.19
CA THR A 38 -3.94 -27.30 27.70
C THR A 38 -3.72 -28.35 26.61
N LYS A 39 -3.89 -29.65 26.93
CA LYS A 39 -3.80 -30.73 25.91
C LYS A 39 -4.77 -30.54 24.72
N SER A 40 -5.85 -29.78 24.92
CA SER A 40 -6.88 -29.53 23.91
C SER A 40 -6.96 -28.07 23.45
N SER A 41 -6.23 -27.12 24.06
CA SER A 41 -6.32 -25.70 23.69
C SER A 41 -4.97 -25.04 23.44
N SER A 42 -4.95 -24.13 22.47
CA SER A 42 -3.78 -23.34 22.12
C SER A 42 -4.16 -21.91 21.75
N ILE A 43 -3.24 -20.99 22.02
CA ILE A 43 -3.34 -19.59 21.61
C ILE A 43 -2.14 -19.23 20.74
N LYS A 44 -2.40 -18.47 19.67
CA LYS A 44 -1.38 -17.94 18.77
C LYS A 44 -1.56 -16.42 18.69
N PHE A 45 -0.45 -15.72 18.78
CA PHE A 45 -0.32 -14.30 18.55
C PHE A 45 0.62 -14.10 17.37
N ALA A 46 0.26 -13.24 16.42
CA ALA A 46 1.14 -12.87 15.32
C ALA A 46 1.03 -11.37 15.09
N ALA A 47 2.16 -10.67 15.05
CA ALA A 47 2.25 -9.30 14.63
C ALA A 47 2.96 -9.24 13.28
N PHE A 48 2.47 -8.40 12.38
CA PHE A 48 3.07 -8.20 11.07
C PHE A 48 3.20 -6.71 10.75
N TYR A 49 4.27 -6.37 10.07
CA TYR A 49 4.54 -5.04 9.56
C TYR A 49 5.06 -5.17 8.14
N ARG A 50 4.40 -4.49 7.21
CA ARG A 50 4.73 -4.43 5.80
C ARG A 50 4.93 -2.98 5.41
N GLU A 51 6.00 -2.73 4.69
CA GLU A 51 6.27 -1.44 4.10
C GLU A 51 6.48 -1.60 2.59
N ILE A 52 5.74 -0.82 1.82
CA ILE A 52 5.79 -0.76 0.38
C ILE A 52 6.36 0.61 0.01
N ARG A 53 7.46 0.64 -0.71
CA ARG A 53 8.18 1.85 -1.13
C ARG A 53 8.33 1.88 -2.63
N ASP A 54 8.59 3.08 -3.14
CA ASP A 54 8.90 3.33 -4.54
C ASP A 54 7.73 2.93 -5.45
N GLN A 55 6.48 3.16 -5.02
CA GLN A 55 5.31 2.87 -5.86
C GLN A 55 5.21 3.88 -7.00
N VAL A 56 4.89 3.38 -8.19
CA VAL A 56 4.81 4.18 -9.42
C VAL A 56 3.51 5.01 -9.45
N GLN A 57 3.66 6.33 -9.46
CA GLN A 57 2.55 7.29 -9.54
C GLN A 57 2.71 8.23 -10.73
N LEU A 58 1.60 8.84 -11.15
CA LEU A 58 1.62 9.91 -12.14
C LEU A 58 2.00 11.23 -11.46
N LYS A 59 3.10 11.84 -11.91
CA LYS A 59 3.54 13.16 -11.48
C LYS A 59 3.47 14.15 -12.65
N ASN A 60 3.06 15.37 -12.34
CA ASN A 60 3.17 16.49 -13.28
C ASN A 60 4.52 17.18 -13.05
N GLN A 61 5.37 17.24 -14.08
CA GLN A 61 6.62 17.98 -14.03
C GLN A 61 6.35 19.45 -14.38
N THR A 62 6.20 20.26 -13.34
CA THR A 62 5.79 21.67 -13.40
C THR A 62 6.93 22.63 -13.77
N GLU A 63 8.19 22.22 -13.64
CA GLU A 63 9.40 23.00 -13.99
C GLU A 63 10.10 22.50 -15.27
N ALA A 64 9.38 21.81 -16.16
CA ALA A 64 9.93 21.32 -17.41
C ALA A 64 9.91 22.36 -18.54
N PHE A 65 11.05 22.54 -19.21
CA PHE A 65 11.15 23.28 -20.48
C PHE A 65 11.00 22.31 -21.66
N PRO A 66 10.26 22.64 -22.74
CA PRO A 66 9.54 23.89 -23.04
C PRO A 66 8.07 23.94 -22.56
N ARG A 67 7.55 22.87 -21.96
CA ARG A 67 6.18 22.82 -21.42
C ARG A 67 6.09 21.77 -20.30
N GLN A 68 5.17 21.99 -19.36
CA GLN A 68 4.86 21.01 -18.32
C GLN A 68 4.31 19.72 -18.97
N TYR A 69 4.75 18.57 -18.46
CA TYR A 69 4.31 17.26 -18.95
C TYR A 69 4.09 16.29 -17.79
N ARG A 70 3.24 15.28 -18.03
CA ARG A 70 2.97 14.22 -17.06
C ARG A 70 3.90 13.04 -17.30
N THR A 71 4.46 12.49 -16.24
CA THR A 71 5.36 11.33 -16.28
C THR A 71 5.09 10.40 -15.11
N TYR A 72 5.53 9.15 -15.21
CA TYR A 72 5.55 8.22 -14.08
C TYR A 72 6.81 8.43 -13.22
N ASP A 73 6.68 8.34 -11.91
CA ASP A 73 7.78 8.48 -10.95
C ASP A 73 7.52 7.61 -9.70
N ASN A 74 8.57 7.12 -9.05
CA ASN A 74 8.49 6.27 -7.85
C ASN A 74 8.41 7.15 -6.60
N LEU A 75 7.21 7.55 -6.22
CA LEU A 75 7.01 8.57 -5.17
C LEU A 75 6.14 8.10 -4.01
N ASP A 76 5.31 7.10 -4.24
CA ASP A 76 4.36 6.66 -3.25
C ASP A 76 4.94 5.60 -2.32
N PHE A 77 4.44 5.61 -1.09
CA PHE A 77 4.71 4.60 -0.10
C PHE A 77 3.43 4.20 0.63
N GLY A 78 3.40 2.97 1.11
CA GLY A 78 2.33 2.41 1.91
C GLY A 78 2.88 1.56 3.04
N THR A 79 2.22 1.59 4.19
CA THR A 79 2.56 0.79 5.36
C THR A 79 1.33 0.05 5.81
N VAL A 80 1.48 -1.25 6.06
CA VAL A 80 0.43 -2.09 6.65
C VAL A 80 0.98 -2.68 7.93
N LYS A 81 0.30 -2.45 9.04
CA LYS A 81 0.66 -2.99 10.35
C LYS A 81 -0.55 -3.73 10.91
N GLY A 82 -0.33 -4.87 11.52
CA GLY A 82 -1.45 -5.64 12.07
C GLY A 82 -1.03 -6.68 13.08
N PHE A 83 -2.06 -7.20 13.74
CA PHE A 83 -1.95 -8.18 14.80
C PHE A 83 -3.10 -9.18 14.70
N THR A 84 -2.78 -10.45 14.82
CA THR A 84 -3.72 -11.56 14.78
C THR A 84 -3.63 -12.37 16.06
N VAL A 85 -4.79 -12.63 16.67
CA VAL A 85 -4.98 -13.58 17.76
C VAL A 85 -5.79 -14.75 17.26
N THR A 86 -5.30 -15.96 17.48
CA THR A 86 -6.04 -17.18 17.15
C THR A 86 -6.14 -18.05 18.39
N TYR A 87 -7.35 -18.49 18.70
CA TYR A 87 -7.63 -19.48 19.73
C TYR A 87 -8.18 -20.75 19.08
N ASP A 88 -7.58 -21.89 19.40
CA ASP A 88 -8.03 -23.21 18.93
C ASP A 88 -8.29 -24.10 20.14
N LEU A 89 -9.52 -24.57 20.24
CA LEU A 89 -9.99 -25.61 21.16
C LEU A 89 -10.38 -26.83 20.33
N ARG A 90 -9.53 -27.85 20.41
CA ARG A 90 -9.81 -29.19 19.89
C ARG A 90 -10.98 -29.79 20.66
N ARG A 91 -11.70 -30.71 20.00
CA ARG A 91 -12.92 -31.31 20.56
C ARG A 91 -12.69 -31.83 21.99
N THR A 92 -13.33 -31.17 22.95
CA THR A 92 -13.35 -31.57 24.36
C THR A 92 -14.79 -31.87 24.73
N GLY A 93 -15.11 -33.16 24.82
CA GLY A 93 -16.50 -33.62 24.88
C GLY A 93 -17.25 -33.28 23.58
N ASN A 94 -18.33 -32.51 23.67
CA ASN A 94 -19.18 -32.14 22.54
C ASN A 94 -18.84 -30.77 21.95
N ILE A 95 -17.85 -30.05 22.51
CA ILE A 95 -17.53 -28.67 22.13
C ILE A 95 -16.22 -28.64 21.33
N GLN A 96 -16.23 -27.93 20.21
CA GLN A 96 -15.07 -27.55 19.41
C GLN A 96 -15.19 -26.06 19.11
N LEU A 97 -14.09 -25.32 19.22
CA LEU A 97 -14.07 -23.89 18.94
C LEU A 97 -12.77 -23.51 18.23
N ARG A 98 -12.90 -22.73 17.17
CA ARG A 98 -11.79 -22.00 16.56
C ARG A 98 -12.27 -20.56 16.41
N ALA A 99 -11.48 -19.64 16.92
CA ALA A 99 -11.75 -18.21 16.80
C ALA A 99 -10.47 -17.51 16.37
N SER A 100 -10.54 -16.66 15.35
CA SER A 100 -9.44 -15.81 14.94
C SER A 100 -9.91 -14.36 14.86
N TYR A 101 -9.09 -13.46 15.38
CA TYR A 101 -9.32 -12.03 15.37
C TYR A 101 -8.09 -11.32 14.81
N THR A 102 -8.28 -10.58 13.73
CA THR A 102 -7.23 -9.76 13.11
C THR A 102 -7.60 -8.29 13.20
N LEU A 103 -6.66 -7.51 13.72
CA LEU A 103 -6.66 -6.05 13.72
C LEU A 103 -5.56 -5.58 12.77
N GLN A 104 -5.91 -4.86 11.72
CA GLN A 104 -4.96 -4.33 10.73
C GLN A 104 -5.23 -2.84 10.49
N PHE A 105 -4.15 -2.09 10.26
CA PHE A 105 -4.16 -0.71 9.82
C PHE A 105 -3.31 -0.60 8.55
N ALA A 106 -3.89 -0.02 7.50
CA ALA A 106 -3.18 0.28 6.26
C ALA A 106 -3.18 1.79 6.01
N GLU A 107 -1.99 2.39 6.00
CA GLU A 107 -1.77 3.81 5.78
C GLU A 107 -0.87 3.99 4.55
N GLY A 108 -1.10 4.97 3.70
CA GLY A 108 -0.20 5.23 2.58
C GLY A 108 -0.46 6.57 1.91
N THR A 109 0.50 7.04 1.11
CA THR A 109 0.34 8.26 0.30
C THR A 109 -0.44 8.03 -0.98
N GLY A 110 -0.77 6.77 -1.30
CA GLY A 110 -1.69 6.32 -2.34
C GLY A 110 -3.13 6.78 -2.09
N SER A 111 -3.32 8.09 -1.92
CA SER A 111 -4.60 8.76 -1.98
C SER A 111 -5.06 8.62 -3.42
N ASN A 112 -6.07 7.77 -3.65
CA ASN A 112 -6.83 7.54 -4.88
C ASN A 112 -6.28 8.28 -6.12
N THR A 113 -5.91 7.56 -7.18
CA THR A 113 -5.46 8.12 -8.47
C THR A 113 -6.34 9.28 -8.97
N GLN A 114 -7.63 9.29 -8.61
CA GLN A 114 -8.59 10.36 -8.89
C GLN A 114 -8.38 11.66 -8.09
N THR A 115 -7.91 11.59 -6.85
CA THR A 115 -7.54 12.74 -6.00
C THR A 115 -6.20 13.33 -6.45
N ALA A 116 -5.23 12.49 -6.83
CA ALA A 116 -3.99 12.96 -7.46
C ALA A 116 -4.26 13.66 -8.81
N LEU A 117 -5.15 13.10 -9.65
CA LEU A 117 -5.59 13.74 -10.89
C LEU A 117 -6.32 15.07 -10.66
N SER A 118 -7.14 15.19 -9.61
CA SER A 118 -7.83 16.45 -9.31
C SER A 118 -6.90 17.52 -8.73
N LEU A 119 -5.90 17.15 -7.93
CA LEU A 119 -4.85 18.04 -7.44
C LEU A 119 -3.92 18.54 -8.57
N ILE A 120 -3.52 17.64 -9.46
CA ILE A 120 -2.73 17.96 -10.67
C ILE A 120 -3.52 18.88 -11.61
N ASN A 121 -4.80 18.62 -11.83
CA ASN A 121 -5.67 19.49 -12.64
C ASN A 121 -5.93 20.85 -11.96
N ALA A 122 -5.84 20.93 -10.63
CA ALA A 122 -5.95 22.16 -9.85
C ALA A 122 -4.63 22.95 -9.72
N GLY A 123 -3.55 22.51 -10.38
CA GLY A 123 -2.25 23.18 -10.36
C GLY A 123 -1.54 23.15 -8.99
N LYS A 124 -1.92 22.21 -8.12
CA LYS A 124 -1.29 22.02 -6.81
C LYS A 124 -0.37 20.79 -6.83
N ASP A 125 0.75 20.88 -6.11
CA ASP A 125 1.61 19.73 -5.86
C ASP A 125 0.86 18.62 -5.12
N ASN A 126 1.27 17.38 -5.36
CA ASN A 126 0.63 16.21 -4.78
C ASN A 126 0.74 16.28 -3.25
N LEU A 127 -0.39 16.42 -2.57
CA LEU A 127 -0.47 16.49 -1.11
C LEU A 127 -0.15 15.11 -0.52
N ARG A 128 0.96 15.04 0.23
CA ARG A 128 1.41 13.84 0.95
C ARG A 128 0.66 13.70 2.27
N VAL A 129 -0.60 13.28 2.21
CA VAL A 129 -1.39 12.98 3.40
C VAL A 129 -1.67 11.49 3.43
N THR A 130 -1.26 10.82 4.51
CA THR A 130 -1.59 9.41 4.75
C THR A 130 -3.09 9.29 5.00
N ASN A 131 -3.81 8.71 4.05
CA ASN A 131 -5.22 8.38 4.19
C ASN A 131 -5.35 6.86 4.33
N PRO A 132 -6.33 6.36 5.12
CA PRO A 132 -6.57 4.92 5.23
C PRO A 132 -6.91 4.33 3.85
N LEU A 133 -6.22 3.25 3.44
CA LEU A 133 -6.46 2.59 2.15
C LEU A 133 -7.82 1.87 2.13
N SER A 134 -8.37 1.60 0.94
CA SER A 134 -9.58 0.77 0.75
C SER A 134 -9.42 -0.69 1.22
N LEU A 135 -8.18 -1.13 1.50
CA LEU A 135 -7.82 -2.40 2.12
C LEU A 135 -7.77 -2.33 3.66
N ASP A 136 -8.23 -1.23 4.27
CA ASP A 136 -8.32 -1.06 5.72
C ASP A 136 -9.47 -1.91 6.30
N GLN A 137 -9.17 -3.17 6.63
CA GLN A 137 -10.08 -4.06 7.35
C GLN A 137 -9.71 -4.05 8.85
N ARG A 138 -10.20 -3.05 9.58
CA ARG A 138 -9.85 -2.82 11.00
C ARG A 138 -10.25 -3.98 11.91
N HIS A 139 -11.29 -4.73 11.57
CA HIS A 139 -11.79 -5.82 12.38
C HIS A 139 -12.26 -6.97 11.50
N THR A 140 -11.54 -8.10 11.55
CA THR A 140 -11.99 -9.35 10.91
C THR A 140 -12.11 -10.42 11.99
N ILE A 141 -13.31 -10.98 12.11
CA ILE A 141 -13.63 -12.11 12.98
C ILE A 141 -13.93 -13.29 12.06
N THR A 142 -13.26 -14.42 12.28
CA THR A 142 -13.46 -15.69 11.53
C THR A 142 -13.42 -16.88 12.46
#